data_AF-A0A7Y2YEQ3-F1
#
_entry.id   AF-A0A7Y2YEQ3-F1
#
_cell.length_a   1.000
_cell.length_b   1.000
_cell.length_c   1.000
_cell.angle_alpha   90.00
_cell.angle_beta   90.00
_cell.angle_gamma   90.00
#
_symmetry.space_group_name_H-M   'P 1'
#
loop_
_entity.id
_entity.type
_entity.pdbx_description
1 polymer ?
#
loop_
_entity_poly.entity_id
_entity_poly.type
_entity_poly.pdbx_seq_one_letter_code
_entity_poly.pdbx_strand_id
1 'polypeptide(L)'
;APQTASAACLRSFAYWNPAFLDSRRLLNAQTGEIVDVEVTDRGEETLEIEGTPVPAQRYSLQLDEGPIELWYARENVQWLALEAAAKGGRTLRYEPVHLPFGLPGQDRRLATN
;
A
#
# COMPACT_ATOMS: atom_id res chain seq x y z
N ALA A 1 0.18 -8.70 32.49
CA ALA A 1 0.67 -9.91 31.79
C ALA A 1 0.97 -9.54 30.35
N PRO A 2 2.05 -10.03 29.73
CA PRO A 2 2.26 -9.82 28.30
C PRO A 2 1.14 -10.54 27.54
N GLN A 3 0.45 -9.83 26.65
CA GLN A 3 -0.60 -10.42 25.83
C GLN A 3 0.07 -11.26 24.74
N THR A 4 0.04 -12.58 24.90
CA THR A 4 0.48 -13.51 23.85
C THR A 4 -0.53 -13.44 22.71
N ALA A 5 -0.21 -12.68 21.65
CA ALA A 5 -0.96 -12.76 20.41
C ALA A 5 -0.90 -14.22 19.93
N SER A 6 -2.02 -14.94 19.96
CA SER A 6 -2.17 -16.19 19.23
C SER A 6 -2.00 -15.84 17.74
N ALA A 7 -0.80 -16.03 17.21
CA ALA A 7 -0.38 -15.41 15.97
C ALA A 7 -1.05 -16.06 14.74
N ALA A 8 -2.28 -15.64 14.45
CA ALA A 8 -2.56 -15.24 13.07
C ALA A 8 -1.42 -14.29 12.67
N CYS A 9 -0.70 -14.61 11.59
CA CYS A 9 0.56 -13.96 11.21
C CYS A 9 0.45 -12.43 11.37
N LEU A 10 1.04 -11.88 12.44
CA LEU A 10 0.94 -10.47 12.76
C LEU A 10 1.78 -9.70 11.74
N ARG A 11 1.15 -8.75 11.06
CA ARG A 11 1.81 -7.89 10.06
C ARG A 11 1.86 -6.47 10.61
N SER A 12 2.64 -5.61 9.95
CA SER A 12 2.74 -4.19 10.28
C SER A 12 2.23 -3.33 9.14
N PHE A 13 2.24 -2.00 9.33
CA PHE A 13 1.95 -0.99 8.31
C PHE A 13 3.04 -0.88 7.22
N ALA A 14 3.49 -2.01 6.70
CA ALA A 14 4.48 -2.11 5.63
C ALA A 14 3.76 -2.04 4.27
N TYR A 15 3.43 -0.83 3.82
CA TYR A 15 2.60 -0.60 2.63
C TYR A 15 3.12 -1.21 1.33
N TRP A 16 4.42 -1.48 1.25
CA TRP A 16 5.03 -2.13 0.09
C TRP A 16 4.72 -3.64 0.00
N ASN A 17 4.25 -4.28 1.08
CA ASN A 17 3.95 -5.70 1.13
C ASN A 17 2.43 -5.93 1.14
N PRO A 18 1.78 -6.21 0.00
CA PRO A 18 0.32 -6.27 -0.08
C PRO A 18 -0.32 -7.35 0.80
N ALA A 19 0.44 -8.31 1.31
CA ALA A 19 -0.08 -9.37 2.18
C ALA A 19 -0.69 -8.85 3.50
N PHE A 20 -0.44 -7.60 3.89
CA PHE A 20 -1.12 -7.01 5.05
C PHE A 20 -2.58 -6.63 4.78
N LEU A 21 -3.00 -6.53 3.52
CA LEU A 21 -4.39 -6.21 3.16
C LEU A 21 -5.40 -7.25 3.67
N ASP A 22 -4.95 -8.49 3.91
CA ASP A 22 -5.78 -9.57 4.48
C ASP A 22 -5.90 -9.51 6.02
N SER A 23 -5.27 -8.50 6.66
CA SER A 23 -5.18 -8.41 8.12
C SER A 23 -6.28 -7.53 8.69
N ARG A 24 -6.83 -7.94 9.84
CA ARG A 24 -7.75 -7.11 10.65
C ARG A 24 -7.04 -6.36 11.78
N ARG A 25 -5.78 -6.69 12.03
CA ARG A 25 -4.93 -6.09 13.06
C ARG A 25 -3.51 -5.93 12.56
N LEU A 26 -2.93 -4.78 12.80
CA LEU A 26 -1.57 -4.46 12.39
C LEU A 26 -0.75 -3.94 13.57
N LEU A 27 0.52 -4.34 13.64
CA LEU A 27 1.50 -3.77 14.55
C LEU A 27 1.96 -2.41 14.03
N ASN A 28 1.72 -1.35 14.80
CA ASN A 28 2.37 -0.07 14.60
C ASN A 28 3.84 -0.20 15.04
N ALA A 29 4.77 -0.24 14.09
CA ALA A 29 6.20 -0.41 14.38
C ALA A 29 6.83 0.82 15.08
N GLN A 30 6.15 1.97 15.08
CA GLN A 30 6.63 3.18 15.77
C GLN A 30 6.33 3.15 17.26
N THR A 31 5.13 2.69 17.64
CA THR A 31 4.66 2.69 19.04
C THR A 31 4.68 1.31 19.69
N GLY A 32 4.70 0.23 18.91
CA GLY A 32 4.57 -1.15 19.38
C GLY A 32 3.12 -1.59 19.63
N GLU A 33 2.15 -0.74 19.36
CA GLU A 33 0.73 -1.02 19.58
C GLU A 33 0.14 -1.87 18.45
N ILE A 34 -0.85 -2.70 18.79
CA ILE A 34 -1.65 -3.43 17.82
C ILE A 34 -2.92 -2.60 17.55
N VAL A 35 -3.11 -2.24 16.29
CA VAL A 35 -4.20 -1.39 15.83
C VAL A 35 -5.18 -2.24 15.03
N ASP A 36 -6.47 -2.15 15.35
CA ASP A 36 -7.54 -2.75 14.55
C ASP A 36 -7.69 -1.96 13.24
N VAL A 37 -7.85 -2.68 12.13
CA VAL A 37 -7.97 -2.08 10.81
C VAL A 37 -9.07 -2.75 10.00
N GLU A 38 -9.71 -1.97 9.13
CA GLU A 38 -10.61 -2.49 8.11
C GLU A 38 -10.06 -2.11 6.74
N VAL A 39 -9.89 -3.10 5.87
CA VAL A 39 -9.44 -2.91 4.49
C VAL A 39 -10.63 -3.05 3.56
N THR A 40 -10.88 -2.03 2.76
CA THR A 40 -11.92 -2.04 1.72
C THR A 40 -11.28 -1.90 0.36
N ASP A 41 -11.61 -2.81 -0.57
CA ASP A 41 -11.31 -2.65 -1.99
C ASP A 41 -12.21 -1.55 -2.58
N ARG A 42 -11.61 -0.55 -3.24
CA ARG A 42 -12.29 0.60 -3.85
C ARG A 42 -12.41 0.51 -5.36
N GLY A 43 -11.90 -0.57 -5.97
CA GLY A 43 -11.94 -0.77 -7.41
C GLY A 43 -10.68 -0.27 -8.12
N GLU A 44 -10.78 -0.25 -9.44
CA GLU A 44 -9.68 0.09 -10.33
C GLU A 44 -9.56 1.60 -10.53
N GLU A 45 -8.33 2.09 -10.61
CA GLU A 45 -8.00 3.49 -10.90
C GLU A 45 -6.71 3.55 -11.70
N THR A 46 -6.64 4.40 -12.73
CA THR A 46 -5.40 4.61 -13.50
C THR A 46 -4.64 5.77 -12.89
N LEU A 47 -3.38 5.54 -12.51
CA LEU A 47 -2.47 6.59 -12.05
C LEU A 47 -1.57 7.04 -13.20
N GLU A 48 -1.30 8.34 -13.26
CA GLU A 48 -0.29 8.91 -14.17
C GLU A 48 1.04 9.03 -13.43
N ILE A 49 2.02 8.18 -13.76
CA ILE A 49 3.35 8.18 -13.14
C ILE A 49 4.37 8.49 -14.22
N GLU A 50 5.02 9.65 -14.14
CA GLU A 50 5.94 10.16 -15.17
C GLU A 50 5.35 10.18 -16.59
N GLY A 51 4.06 10.50 -16.71
CA GLY A 51 3.34 10.49 -17.99
C GLY A 51 3.09 9.10 -18.57
N THR A 52 3.31 8.05 -17.77
CA THR A 52 2.91 6.68 -18.09
C THR A 52 1.62 6.35 -17.33
N PRO A 53 0.54 5.97 -18.03
CA PRO A 53 -0.67 5.51 -17.38
C PRO A 53 -0.45 4.10 -16.81
N VAL A 54 -0.69 3.95 -15.52
CA VAL A 54 -0.53 2.70 -14.77
C VAL A 54 -1.88 2.28 -14.19
N PRO A 55 -2.47 1.18 -14.68
CA PRO A 55 -3.65 0.59 -14.05
C PRO A 55 -3.32 0.13 -12.62
N ALA A 56 -4.10 0.59 -11.66
CA ALA A 56 -3.95 0.26 -10.24
C ALA A 56 -5.27 -0.25 -9.63
N GLN A 57 -5.14 -1.04 -8.58
CA GLN A 57 -6.21 -1.38 -7.65
C GLN A 57 -6.08 -0.48 -6.43
N ARG A 58 -7.17 0.17 -6.04
CA ARG A 58 -7.22 1.05 -4.87
C ARG A 58 -7.81 0.35 -3.66
N TYR A 59 -7.15 0.53 -2.52
CA TYR A 59 -7.63 0.06 -1.22
C TYR A 59 -7.72 1.21 -0.24
N SER A 60 -8.66 1.11 0.70
CA SER A 60 -8.90 2.06 1.76
C SER A 60 -8.75 1.35 3.09
N LEU A 61 -7.74 1.76 3.86
CA LEU A 61 -7.44 1.26 5.20
C LEU A 61 -8.06 2.21 6.22
N GLN A 62 -9.10 1.76 6.91
CA GLN A 62 -9.79 2.53 7.94
C GLN A 62 -9.11 2.37 9.30
N LEU A 63 -8.89 3.50 9.97
CA LEU A 63 -8.19 3.65 11.24
C LEU A 63 -8.87 4.76 12.05
N ASP A 64 -8.69 4.77 13.36
CA ASP A 64 -9.20 5.84 14.24
C ASP A 64 -8.61 7.22 13.91
N GLU A 65 -7.36 7.25 13.45
CA GLU A 65 -6.66 8.48 13.04
C GLU A 65 -7.09 9.01 11.66
N GLY A 66 -7.92 8.26 10.96
CA GLY A 66 -8.41 8.56 9.62
C GLY A 66 -7.93 7.56 8.56
N PRO A 67 -8.59 7.55 7.38
CA PRO A 67 -8.29 6.57 6.35
C PRO A 67 -6.92 6.79 5.71
N ILE A 68 -6.31 5.69 5.31
CA ILE A 68 -5.15 5.67 4.40
C ILE A 68 -5.58 4.99 3.11
N GLU A 69 -5.45 5.71 2.00
CA GLU A 69 -5.71 5.19 0.66
C GLU A 69 -4.40 4.66 0.07
N LEU A 70 -4.47 3.52 -0.60
CA LEU A 70 -3.33 2.79 -1.12
C LEU A 70 -3.61 2.33 -2.55
N TRP A 71 -2.61 2.41 -3.41
CA TRP A 71 -2.70 1.94 -4.79
C TRP A 71 -1.63 0.90 -5.04
N TYR A 72 -2.03 -0.20 -5.67
CA TYR A 72 -1.12 -1.24 -6.14
C TYR A 72 -1.32 -1.47 -7.64
N ALA A 73 -0.23 -1.60 -8.39
CA ALA A 73 -0.30 -1.93 -9.81
C ALA A 73 -1.05 -3.25 -10.01
N ARG A 74 -2.00 -3.28 -10.95
CA ARG A 74 -2.86 -4.47 -11.14
C ARG A 74 -2.09 -5.70 -11.59
N GLU A 75 -0.96 -5.50 -12.28
CA GLU A 75 -0.24 -6.60 -12.92
C GLU A 75 0.68 -7.36 -11.98
N ASN A 76 1.39 -6.65 -11.11
CA ASN A 76 2.45 -7.22 -10.29
C ASN A 76 2.26 -6.90 -8.78
N VAL A 77 1.16 -6.23 -8.43
CA VAL A 77 0.82 -5.83 -7.06
C VAL A 77 1.90 -4.94 -6.42
N GLN A 78 2.65 -4.20 -7.24
CA GLN A 78 3.63 -3.24 -6.79
C GLN A 78 2.94 -2.05 -6.15
N TRP A 79 3.42 -1.61 -4.99
CA TRP A 79 2.93 -0.39 -4.35
C TRP A 79 3.24 0.86 -5.21
N LEU A 80 2.20 1.65 -5.48
CA LEU A 80 2.27 2.82 -6.38
C LEU A 80 1.98 4.14 -5.67
N ALA A 81 1.11 4.15 -4.66
CA ALA A 81 0.83 5.40 -3.97
C ALA A 81 0.28 5.16 -2.56
N LEU A 82 0.42 6.19 -1.74
CA LEU A 82 -0.26 6.34 -0.47
C LEU A 82 -0.83 7.73 -0.37
N GLU A 83 -2.05 7.84 0.15
CA GLU A 83 -2.66 9.11 0.52
C GLU A 83 -3.26 9.03 1.92
N ALA A 84 -2.98 10.02 2.75
CA ALA A 84 -3.48 10.07 4.12
C ALA A 84 -3.79 11.52 4.54
N ALA A 85 -4.73 11.66 5.47
CA ALA A 85 -5.00 12.93 6.10
C ALA A 85 -3.80 13.39 6.94
N ALA A 86 -3.43 14.66 6.80
CA ALA A 86 -2.39 15.31 7.59
C ALA A 86 -3.01 16.43 8.44
N LYS A 87 -2.29 16.82 9.51
CA LYS A 87 -2.75 17.87 10.43
C LYS A 87 -3.14 19.15 9.70
N GLY A 88 -4.23 19.78 10.13
CA GLY A 88 -4.70 21.04 9.58
C GLY A 88 -5.43 20.90 8.23
N GLY A 89 -6.09 19.77 7.98
CA GLY A 89 -6.93 19.55 6.78
C GLY A 89 -6.14 19.40 5.48
N ARG A 90 -4.85 19.07 5.59
CA ARG A 90 -3.98 18.84 4.42
C ARG A 90 -4.00 17.35 4.08
N THR A 91 -3.57 17.03 2.87
CA THR A 91 -3.39 15.66 2.41
C THR A 91 -1.91 15.41 2.17
N LEU A 92 -1.41 14.29 2.69
CA LEU A 92 -0.09 13.78 2.41
C LEU A 92 -0.21 12.72 1.33
N ARG A 93 0.56 12.87 0.24
CA ARG A 93 0.58 11.94 -0.89
C ARG A 93 2.00 11.51 -1.18
N TYR A 94 2.23 10.20 -1.23
CA TYR A 94 3.48 9.60 -1.68
C TYR A 94 3.25 8.87 -2.99
N GLU A 95 4.17 9.08 -3.92
CA GLU A 95 4.24 8.43 -5.22
C GLU A 95 5.71 8.15 -5.54
N PRO A 96 6.02 7.09 -6.30
CA PRO A 96 7.36 6.89 -6.83
C PRO A 96 7.67 8.01 -7.81
N VAL A 97 8.84 8.63 -7.65
CA VAL A 97 9.37 9.57 -8.65
C VAL A 97 9.71 8.84 -9.94
N HIS A 98 10.19 7.59 -9.81
CA HIS A 98 10.48 6.70 -10.92
C HIS A 98 9.95 5.32 -10.58
N LEU A 99 9.27 4.67 -11.52
CA LEU A 99 8.85 3.28 -11.33
C LEU A 99 10.09 2.39 -11.32
N PRO A 100 10.41 1.68 -10.21
CA PRO A 100 11.42 0.66 -10.27
C PRO A 100 10.92 -0.44 -11.24
N PHE A 101 11.80 -0.84 -12.16
CA PHE A 101 11.51 -1.64 -13.36
C PHE A 101 10.37 -2.69 -13.18
N GLY A 102 9.41 -2.71 -14.13
CA GLY A 102 8.49 -3.84 -14.32
C GLY A 102 7.00 -3.52 -14.28
N LEU A 103 6.50 -2.73 -15.24
CA LEU A 103 5.08 -2.59 -15.58
C LEU A 103 4.82 -3.14 -17.00
N PRO A 104 3.58 -3.48 -17.40
CA PRO A 104 3.30 -4.23 -18.63
C PRO A 104 3.95 -3.62 -19.86
N GLY A 105 4.53 -4.48 -20.71
CA GLY A 105 5.09 -4.08 -22.00
C GLY A 105 6.57 -3.67 -21.96
N GLN A 106 7.19 -3.58 -20.78
CA GLN A 106 8.64 -3.38 -20.62
C GLN A 106 9.33 -4.72 -20.39
N ASP A 107 9.13 -5.67 -21.31
CA ASP A 107 9.95 -6.88 -21.37
C ASP A 107 11.36 -6.43 -21.75
N ARG A 108 12.25 -6.39 -20.76
CA ARG A 108 13.66 -6.07 -20.97
C ARG A 108 14.23 -7.23 -21.77
N ARG A 109 14.08 -7.15 -23.11
CA ARG A 109 14.78 -8.00 -24.08
C ARG A 109 16.18 -8.21 -23.52
N LEU A 110 16.44 -9.43 -23.08
CA LEU A 110 17.74 -9.87 -22.66
C LEU A 110 18.68 -9.50 -23.81
N ALA A 111 19.51 -8.49 -23.60
CA ALA A 111 20.61 -8.20 -24.51
C ALA A 111 21.52 -9.43 -24.41
N THR A 112 21.37 -10.32 -25.38
CA THR A 112 22.34 -11.36 -25.68
C THR A 112 23.69 -10.69 -25.91
N ASN A 113 24.68 -11.08 -25.13
CA ASN A 113 26.09 -11.03 -25.49
C ASN A 113 26.73 -12.36 -25.09
#